data_AF-X1TF62-F1
#
_entry.id   AF-X1TF62-F1
#
_cell.length_a   1.000
_cell.length_b   1.000
_cell.length_c   1.000
_cell.angle_alpha   90.00
_cell.angle_beta   90.00
_cell.angle_gamma   90.00
#
_symmetry.space_group_name_H-M   'P 1'
#
loop_
_entity.id
_entity.type
_entity.pdbx_description
1 polymer ?
#
loop_
_entity_poly.entity_id
_entity_poly.type
_entity_poly.pdbx_seq_one_letter_code
_entity_poly.pdbx_strand_id
1 'polypeptide(L)'
;MNTDNFKRLILQGIPDELPEPKPYDKSINHAPERKEILTHEEKKLALKNSLRYFPPKHHQVLAKEFAQELRDYGRIYMYRLKPDYKIYARSIFDYPYQSVQAAAIMLMLSNNLDDTVAQHPHELITYGGNGAVFQNWAQYLLTMKYLA
;
A
#
# COMPACT_ATOMS: atom_id res chain seq x y z
N MET A 1 2.96 13.82 -13.73
CA MET A 1 3.37 14.27 -12.38
C MET A 1 4.84 14.67 -12.43
N ASN A 2 5.22 15.83 -11.88
CA ASN A 2 6.63 16.25 -11.83
C ASN A 2 7.38 15.66 -10.62
N THR A 3 8.71 15.69 -10.66
CA THR A 3 9.58 15.08 -9.65
C THR A 3 9.37 15.68 -8.25
N ASP A 4 9.18 16.99 -8.13
CA ASP A 4 9.01 17.64 -6.81
C ASP A 4 7.74 17.18 -6.10
N ASN A 5 6.62 17.04 -6.83
CA ASN A 5 5.40 16.52 -6.24
C ASN A 5 5.55 15.04 -5.84
N PHE A 6 6.28 14.23 -6.62
CA PHE A 6 6.57 12.84 -6.25
C PHE A 6 7.37 12.77 -4.95
N LYS A 7 8.47 13.54 -4.84
CA LYS A 7 9.30 13.61 -3.63
C LYS A 7 8.47 14.02 -2.40
N ARG A 8 7.59 15.02 -2.55
CA ARG A 8 6.69 15.47 -1.48
C ARG A 8 5.75 14.37 -0.99
N LEU A 9 5.16 13.58 -1.90
CA LEU A 9 4.28 12.48 -1.51
C LEU A 9 5.03 11.35 -0.81
N ILE A 10 6.25 11.04 -1.24
CA ILE A 10 7.11 10.06 -0.55
C ILE A 10 7.41 10.51 0.89
N LEU A 11 7.85 11.77 1.08
CA LEU A 11 8.18 12.32 2.39
C LEU A 11 6.96 12.43 3.33
N GLN A 12 5.76 12.57 2.78
CA GLN A 12 4.52 12.60 3.56
C GLN A 12 4.30 11.27 4.30
N GLY A 13 4.46 10.15 3.60
CA GLY A 13 4.06 8.81 4.07
C GLY A 13 2.53 8.71 4.18
N ILE A 14 2.04 8.25 5.33
CA ILE A 14 0.58 8.22 5.58
C ILE A 14 0.08 9.67 5.76
N PRO A 15 -0.88 10.14 4.96
CA PRO A 15 -1.44 11.48 5.11
C PRO A 15 -2.23 11.61 6.42
N ASP A 16 -2.16 12.77 7.07
CA ASP A 16 -2.90 13.02 8.32
C ASP A 16 -4.41 13.14 8.09
N GLU A 17 -4.83 13.59 6.90
CA GLU A 17 -6.21 13.56 6.46
C GLU A 17 -6.42 12.37 5.52
N LEU A 18 -7.50 11.62 5.73
CA LEU A 18 -7.77 10.43 4.92
C LEU A 18 -8.12 10.87 3.49
N PRO A 19 -7.45 10.32 2.46
CA PRO A 19 -7.85 10.57 1.08
C PRO A 19 -9.19 9.90 0.80
N GLU A 20 -9.88 10.30 -0.26
CA GLU A 20 -11.14 9.69 -0.66
C GLU A 20 -11.00 8.17 -0.92
N PRO A 21 -12.05 7.38 -0.66
CA PRO A 21 -12.03 5.96 -1.00
C PRO A 21 -11.82 5.76 -2.49
N LYS A 22 -11.01 4.77 -2.86
CA LYS A 22 -10.68 4.50 -4.26
C LYS A 22 -11.66 3.49 -4.87
N PRO A 23 -12.16 3.72 -6.10
CA PRO A 23 -12.99 2.74 -6.78
C PRO A 23 -12.16 1.50 -7.12
N TYR A 24 -12.82 0.35 -7.20
CA TYR A 24 -12.21 -0.90 -7.63
C TYR A 24 -11.96 -0.86 -9.15
N ASP A 25 -10.72 -1.11 -9.57
CA ASP A 25 -10.29 -0.99 -10.96
C ASP A 25 -10.38 -2.34 -11.69
N LYS A 26 -11.46 -2.53 -12.43
CA LYS A 26 -11.70 -3.78 -13.18
C LYS A 26 -10.75 -3.99 -14.36
N SER A 27 -9.95 -2.99 -14.74
CA SER A 27 -9.04 -3.09 -15.88
C SER A 27 -7.71 -3.78 -15.54
N ILE A 28 -7.39 -3.93 -14.26
CA ILE A 28 -6.16 -4.58 -13.80
C ILE A 28 -6.42 -5.99 -13.27
N ASN A 29 -5.37 -6.81 -13.28
CA ASN A 29 -5.43 -8.16 -12.75
C ASN A 29 -5.34 -8.14 -11.22
N HIS A 30 -6.45 -8.42 -10.55
CA HIS A 30 -6.51 -8.47 -9.09
C HIS A 30 -6.22 -9.85 -8.52
N ALA A 31 -5.65 -9.89 -7.30
CA ALA A 31 -5.42 -11.15 -6.61
C ALA A 31 -6.75 -11.88 -6.30
N PRO A 32 -6.81 -13.22 -6.42
CA PRO A 32 -8.01 -13.95 -6.09
C PRO A 32 -8.35 -13.83 -4.60
N GLU A 33 -9.65 -13.88 -4.31
CA GLU A 33 -10.16 -13.87 -2.94
C GLU A 33 -9.56 -15.02 -2.13
N ARG A 34 -9.13 -14.73 -0.90
CA ARG A 34 -8.64 -15.77 0.00
C ARG A 34 -9.78 -16.39 0.78
N LYS A 35 -9.68 -17.70 1.02
CA LYS A 35 -10.62 -18.42 1.87
C LYS A 35 -10.73 -17.75 3.23
N GLU A 36 -11.96 -17.56 3.67
CA GLU A 36 -12.28 -17.06 5.00
C GLU A 36 -11.98 -18.14 6.04
N ILE A 37 -10.80 -18.05 6.67
CA ILE A 37 -10.35 -19.02 7.67
C ILE A 37 -10.26 -18.44 9.08
N LEU A 38 -10.49 -17.13 9.23
CA LEU A 38 -10.36 -16.43 10.51
C LEU A 38 -11.64 -16.55 11.34
N THR A 39 -11.46 -16.89 12.61
CA THR A 39 -12.51 -16.79 13.62
C THR A 39 -12.89 -15.34 13.91
N HIS A 40 -14.01 -15.13 14.63
CA HIS A 40 -14.46 -13.79 15.01
C HIS A 40 -13.41 -12.99 15.79
N GLU A 41 -12.72 -13.63 16.74
CA GLU A 41 -11.68 -12.98 17.54
C GLU A 41 -10.42 -12.66 16.70
N GLU A 42 -10.05 -13.55 15.77
CA GLU A 42 -8.94 -13.28 14.84
C GLU A 42 -9.26 -12.13 13.87
N LYS A 43 -10.52 -12.01 13.41
CA LYS A 43 -10.95 -10.86 12.61
C LYS A 43 -10.83 -9.56 13.40
N LYS A 44 -11.29 -9.53 14.66
CA LYS A 44 -11.12 -8.36 15.53
C LYS A 44 -9.65 -8.01 15.71
N LEU A 45 -8.79 -9.02 15.94
CA LEU A 45 -7.35 -8.82 16.07
C LEU A 45 -6.73 -8.28 14.77
N ALA A 46 -7.12 -8.80 13.61
CA ALA A 46 -6.68 -8.31 12.31
C ALA A 46 -7.04 -6.84 12.12
N LEU A 47 -8.27 -6.44 12.47
CA LEU A 47 -8.68 -5.03 12.42
C LEU A 47 -7.84 -4.16 13.37
N LYS A 48 -7.63 -4.60 14.62
CA LYS A 48 -6.79 -3.87 15.58
C LYS A 48 -5.35 -3.72 15.08
N ASN A 49 -4.79 -4.76 14.48
CA ASN A 49 -3.45 -4.75 13.89
C ASN A 49 -3.36 -3.79 12.71
N SER A 50 -4.39 -3.69 11.88
CA SER A 50 -4.46 -2.74 10.78
C SER A 50 -4.67 -1.30 11.25
N LEU A 51 -5.43 -1.09 12.31
CA LEU A 51 -5.72 0.25 12.85
C LEU A 51 -4.51 0.89 13.56
N ARG A 52 -3.50 0.11 13.98
CA ARG A 52 -2.31 0.62 14.68
C ARG A 52 -1.49 1.62 13.87
N TYR A 53 -1.64 1.62 12.53
CA TYR A 53 -0.95 2.54 11.63
C TYR A 53 -1.56 3.95 11.65
N PHE A 54 -2.73 4.13 12.27
CA PHE A 54 -3.53 5.36 12.16
C PHE A 54 -3.84 5.96 13.53
N PRO A 55 -3.91 7.30 13.64
CA PRO A 55 -4.45 7.98 14.81
C PRO A 55 -5.90 7.56 15.12
N PRO A 56 -6.32 7.57 16.41
CA PRO A 56 -7.67 7.19 16.82
C PRO A 56 -8.80 7.94 16.12
N LYS A 57 -8.58 9.21 15.69
CA LYS A 57 -9.56 10.01 14.94
C LYS A 57 -10.08 9.31 13.68
N HIS A 58 -9.26 8.45 13.08
CA HIS A 58 -9.59 7.74 11.83
C HIS A 58 -10.20 6.36 12.04
N HIS A 59 -10.15 5.82 13.27
CA HIS A 59 -10.49 4.41 13.53
C HIS A 59 -11.95 4.10 13.21
N GLN A 60 -12.88 5.02 13.46
CA GLN A 60 -14.31 4.77 13.20
C GLN A 60 -14.60 4.53 11.71
N VAL A 61 -13.91 5.26 10.83
CA VAL A 61 -14.05 5.13 9.37
C VAL A 61 -13.29 3.90 8.89
N LEU A 62 -12.01 3.81 9.24
CA LEU A 62 -11.13 2.75 8.74
C LEU A 62 -11.50 1.37 9.26
N ALA A 63 -12.05 1.24 10.47
CA ALA A 63 -12.49 -0.06 10.99
C ALA A 63 -13.58 -0.69 10.11
N LYS A 64 -14.52 0.12 9.62
CA LYS A 64 -15.60 -0.35 8.72
C LYS A 64 -15.04 -0.77 7.37
N GLU A 65 -14.14 0.04 6.82
CA GLU A 65 -13.49 -0.20 5.54
C GLU A 65 -12.60 -1.46 5.58
N PHE A 66 -11.75 -1.59 6.59
CA PHE A 66 -10.89 -2.77 6.77
C PHE A 66 -11.70 -4.03 7.04
N ALA A 67 -12.84 -3.93 7.74
CA ALA A 67 -13.73 -5.06 7.92
C ALA A 67 -14.39 -5.48 6.60
N GLN A 68 -14.68 -4.53 5.71
CA GLN A 68 -15.18 -4.80 4.37
C GLN A 68 -14.10 -5.46 3.50
N GLU A 69 -12.89 -4.91 3.45
CA GLU A 69 -11.77 -5.51 2.71
C GLU A 69 -11.48 -6.95 3.19
N LEU A 70 -11.48 -7.16 4.52
CA LEU A 70 -11.25 -8.50 5.07
C LEU A 70 -12.34 -9.49 4.66
N ARG A 71 -13.59 -9.05 4.48
CA ARG A 71 -14.69 -9.90 4.00
C ARG A 71 -14.56 -10.16 2.50
N ASP A 72 -14.35 -9.12 1.71
CA ASP A 72 -14.39 -9.21 0.25
C ASP A 72 -13.15 -9.90 -0.33
N TYR A 73 -11.99 -9.68 0.30
CA TYR A 73 -10.71 -10.13 -0.26
C TYR A 73 -9.98 -11.14 0.65
N GLY A 74 -10.46 -11.34 1.88
CA GLY A 74 -9.76 -12.13 2.90
C GLY A 74 -8.47 -11.47 3.39
N ARG A 75 -8.26 -10.18 3.07
CA ARG A 75 -7.08 -9.38 3.42
C ARG A 75 -7.43 -7.90 3.56
N ILE A 76 -6.61 -7.18 4.32
CA ILE A 76 -6.72 -5.73 4.50
C ILE A 76 -5.54 -5.09 3.77
N TYR A 77 -5.78 -4.63 2.54
CA TYR A 77 -4.79 -3.98 1.68
C TYR A 77 -4.68 -2.48 1.94
N MET A 78 -5.73 -1.87 2.49
CA MET A 78 -5.87 -0.44 2.73
C MET A 78 -5.88 0.34 1.40
N TYR A 79 -6.75 -0.03 0.46
CA TYR A 79 -6.75 0.49 -0.91
C TYR A 79 -6.86 2.02 -0.97
N ARG A 80 -7.55 2.64 -0.02
CA ARG A 80 -7.62 4.10 0.15
C ARG A 80 -6.24 4.77 0.12
N LEU A 81 -5.22 4.10 0.63
CA LEU A 81 -3.87 4.65 0.79
C LEU A 81 -2.92 4.32 -0.37
N LYS A 82 -3.37 3.55 -1.37
CA LYS A 82 -2.58 3.36 -2.58
C LYS A 82 -2.27 4.73 -3.18
N PRO A 83 -1.01 5.09 -3.49
CA PRO A 83 -0.72 6.38 -4.11
C PRO A 83 -1.37 6.56 -5.49
N ASP A 84 -1.65 7.82 -5.85
CA ASP A 84 -2.17 8.21 -7.18
C ASP A 84 -1.07 8.39 -8.22
N TYR A 85 0.20 8.42 -7.81
CA TYR A 85 1.31 8.43 -8.76
C TYR A 85 1.51 7.05 -9.36
N LYS A 86 1.92 7.03 -10.63
CA LYS A 86 2.37 5.79 -11.26
C LYS A 86 3.64 5.29 -10.57
N ILE A 87 3.60 4.04 -10.13
CA ILE A 87 4.73 3.33 -9.55
C ILE A 87 5.49 2.67 -10.69
N TYR A 88 6.77 3.02 -10.81
CA TYR A 88 7.73 2.43 -11.73
C TYR A 88 9.15 2.78 -11.25
N ALA A 89 10.16 2.05 -11.73
CA ALA A 89 11.55 2.37 -11.45
C ALA A 89 11.95 3.70 -12.13
N ARG A 90 12.03 4.78 -11.34
CA ARG A 90 12.49 6.10 -11.81
C ARG A 90 14.02 6.16 -11.81
N SER A 91 14.59 7.25 -12.33
CA SER A 91 16.00 7.54 -12.08
C SER A 91 16.27 7.58 -10.58
N ILE A 92 17.41 7.06 -10.14
CA ILE A 92 17.78 7.01 -8.72
C ILE A 92 17.76 8.41 -8.07
N PHE A 93 18.02 9.46 -8.86
CA PHE A 93 18.05 10.85 -8.39
C PHE A 93 16.67 11.53 -8.31
N ASP A 94 15.62 10.88 -8.83
CA ASP A 94 14.24 11.36 -8.77
C ASP A 94 13.56 11.02 -7.44
N TYR A 95 14.12 10.08 -6.67
CA TYR A 95 13.66 9.80 -5.32
C TYR A 95 14.17 10.87 -4.34
N PRO A 96 13.44 11.20 -3.27
CA PRO A 96 14.04 11.91 -2.13
C PRO A 96 14.97 10.94 -1.41
N TYR A 97 16.15 11.38 -1.00
CA TYR A 97 17.08 10.52 -0.26
C TYR A 97 18.10 11.33 0.53
N GLN A 98 18.50 10.79 1.69
CA GLN A 98 19.72 11.18 2.39
C GLN A 98 20.89 10.22 2.11
N SER A 99 20.59 9.01 1.64
CA SER A 99 21.55 7.98 1.25
C SER A 99 21.21 7.43 -0.14
N VAL A 100 22.20 7.36 -1.02
CA VAL A 100 22.02 6.79 -2.37
C VAL A 100 21.59 5.32 -2.31
N GLN A 101 22.01 4.58 -1.28
CA GLN A 101 21.59 3.21 -1.04
C GLN A 101 20.10 3.14 -0.72
N ALA A 102 19.57 4.08 0.06
CA ALA A 102 18.14 4.14 0.35
C ALA A 102 17.32 4.50 -0.91
N ALA A 103 17.82 5.40 -1.76
CA ALA A 103 17.26 5.68 -3.08
C ALA A 103 17.22 4.42 -3.97
N ALA A 104 18.31 3.63 -3.96
CA ALA A 104 18.36 2.37 -4.69
C ALA A 104 17.32 1.35 -4.18
N ILE A 105 17.09 1.27 -2.87
CA ILE A 105 16.04 0.42 -2.29
C ILE A 105 14.66 0.89 -2.76
N MET A 106 14.36 2.19 -2.70
CA MET A 106 13.09 2.74 -3.21
C MET A 106 12.88 2.48 -4.71
N LEU A 107 13.94 2.55 -5.50
CA LEU A 107 13.92 2.19 -6.91
C LEU A 107 13.53 0.72 -7.09
N MET A 108 14.19 -0.20 -6.38
CA MET A 108 13.90 -1.64 -6.46
C MET A 108 12.49 -1.99 -5.96
N LEU A 109 12.01 -1.33 -4.90
CA LEU A 109 10.63 -1.47 -4.43
C LEU A 109 9.63 -1.00 -5.49
N SER A 110 9.92 0.13 -6.16
CA SER A 110 9.08 0.64 -7.24
C SER A 110 9.07 -0.27 -8.46
N ASN A 111 10.20 -0.92 -8.77
CA ASN A 111 10.27 -1.93 -9.83
C ASN A 111 9.37 -3.13 -9.54
N ASN A 112 9.40 -3.66 -8.32
CA ASN A 112 8.58 -4.81 -7.93
C ASN A 112 7.07 -4.51 -7.92
N LEU A 113 6.69 -3.24 -7.81
CA LEU A 113 5.30 -2.78 -7.75
C LEU A 113 4.86 -2.02 -9.01
N ASP A 114 5.66 -2.05 -10.07
CA ASP A 114 5.28 -1.49 -11.37
C ASP A 114 4.13 -2.31 -11.97
N ASP A 115 3.10 -1.64 -12.50
CA ASP A 115 1.93 -2.29 -13.10
C ASP A 115 2.29 -3.23 -14.27
N THR A 116 3.44 -3.00 -14.92
CA THR A 116 3.96 -3.84 -16.01
C THR A 116 4.79 -5.04 -15.54
N VAL A 117 5.18 -5.05 -14.26
CA VAL A 117 6.03 -6.10 -13.66
C VAL A 117 5.24 -6.95 -12.68
N ALA A 118 4.43 -6.32 -11.83
CA ALA A 118 3.70 -6.99 -10.77
C ALA A 118 2.51 -7.79 -11.31
N GLN A 119 2.35 -9.01 -10.83
CA GLN A 119 1.20 -9.85 -11.17
C GLN A 119 -0.13 -9.25 -10.69
N HIS A 120 -0.16 -8.69 -9.48
CA HIS A 120 -1.30 -8.01 -8.89
C HIS A 120 -0.84 -6.70 -8.22
N PRO A 121 -0.67 -5.61 -9.01
CA PRO A 121 -0.02 -4.38 -8.53
C PRO A 121 -0.78 -3.71 -7.38
N HIS A 122 -2.12 -3.72 -7.42
CA HIS A 122 -2.93 -3.10 -6.36
C HIS A 122 -2.91 -3.90 -5.04
N GLU A 123 -2.59 -5.19 -5.09
CA GLU A 123 -2.45 -6.08 -3.93
C GLU A 123 -1.00 -6.26 -3.47
N LEU A 124 -0.08 -5.48 -4.03
CA LEU A 124 1.34 -5.47 -3.70
C LEU A 124 2.04 -6.82 -3.97
N ILE A 125 1.55 -7.61 -4.93
CA ILE A 125 2.07 -8.95 -5.26
C ILE A 125 2.81 -8.91 -6.60
N THR A 126 4.08 -9.28 -6.58
CA THR A 126 4.93 -9.28 -7.78
C THR A 126 4.81 -10.59 -8.56
N TYR A 127 4.84 -11.75 -7.90
CA TYR A 127 4.79 -13.05 -8.58
C TYR A 127 4.23 -14.17 -7.68
N GLY A 128 3.94 -15.33 -8.30
CA GLY A 128 3.55 -16.55 -7.59
C GLY A 128 2.17 -16.49 -6.94
N GLY A 129 1.33 -15.52 -7.29
CA GLY A 129 -0.01 -15.29 -6.74
C GLY A 129 -0.05 -14.82 -5.28
N ASN A 130 1.05 -14.96 -4.53
CA ASN A 130 1.14 -14.57 -3.12
C ASN A 130 2.49 -13.96 -2.69
N GLY A 131 3.46 -13.85 -3.60
CA GLY A 131 4.77 -13.22 -3.36
C GLY A 131 4.63 -11.71 -3.23
N ALA A 132 4.20 -11.26 -2.06
CA ALA A 132 3.89 -9.87 -1.76
C ALA A 132 5.15 -9.09 -1.31
N VAL A 133 5.26 -7.83 -1.76
CA VAL A 133 6.29 -6.88 -1.32
C VAL A 133 5.95 -6.33 0.05
N PHE A 134 4.68 -5.95 0.26
CA PHE A 134 4.15 -5.45 1.51
C PHE A 134 2.81 -6.13 1.83
N GLN A 135 2.40 -6.11 3.09
CA GLN A 135 1.08 -6.62 3.47
C GLN A 135 -0.05 -5.65 3.12
N ASN A 136 0.24 -4.35 3.13
CA ASN A 136 -0.74 -3.28 2.86
C ASN A 136 -0.05 -1.97 2.43
N TRP A 137 -0.84 -1.03 1.93
CA TRP A 137 -0.36 0.26 1.41
C TRP A 137 0.21 1.18 2.50
N ALA A 138 -0.23 1.06 3.75
CA ALA A 138 0.37 1.83 4.85
C ALA A 138 1.84 1.46 5.09
N GLN A 139 2.19 0.17 4.99
CA GLN A 139 3.58 -0.27 5.07
C GLN A 139 4.43 0.30 3.94
N TYR A 140 3.92 0.25 2.70
CA TYR A 140 4.59 0.88 1.55
C TYR A 140 4.87 2.37 1.82
N LEU A 141 3.84 3.15 2.19
CA LEU A 141 3.99 4.59 2.43
C LEU A 141 5.01 4.91 3.54
N LEU A 142 4.97 4.19 4.65
CA LEU A 142 5.93 4.38 5.75
C LEU A 142 7.34 3.97 5.37
N THR A 143 7.51 2.84 4.68
CA THR A 143 8.84 2.39 4.22
C THR A 143 9.44 3.40 3.26
N MET A 144 8.68 3.87 2.27
CA MET A 144 9.16 4.89 1.33
C MET A 144 9.53 6.20 2.07
N LYS A 145 8.73 6.63 3.04
CA LYS A 145 9.04 7.79 3.88
C LYS A 145 10.32 7.62 4.70
N TYR A 146 10.55 6.45 5.28
CA TYR A 146 11.73 6.21 6.12
C TYR A 146 13.02 6.01 5.31
N LEU A 147 12.91 5.63 4.04
CA LEU A 147 14.06 5.54 3.12
C LEU A 147 14.46 6.91 2.53
N ALA A 148 13.56 7.90 2.56
CA ALA A 148 13.79 9.24 2.06
C ALA A 148 14.69 10.07 3.00
#